data_AF-A0A947KWE2-F1
#
_entry.id   AF-A0A947KWE2-F1
#
_cell.length_a   1.000
_cell.length_b   1.000
_cell.length_c   1.000
_cell.angle_alpha   90.00
_cell.angle_beta   90.00
_cell.angle_gamma   90.00
#
_symmetry.space_group_name_H-M   'P 1'
#
loop_
_entity.id
_entity.type
_entity.pdbx_description
1 polymer ?
#
loop_
_entity_poly.entity_id
_entity_poly.type
_entity_poly.pdbx_seq_one_letter_code
_entity_poly.pdbx_strand_id
1 'polypeptide(L)'
;MAIFPRPVSPRSAAADLRDMFSRDRPHRWSILALSMTLTGILLWGFLHDSRRPEKEREIIYFENWQADRPDSAIIRRQIEDFARYREAFENKQGEYQRLADSLGIDWREDAARSERERKELFAAKEKELEQKLAAALEKEGGAADNAATTTP
;
A
#
# COMPACT_ATOMS: atom_id res chain seq x y z
N MET A 1 5.68 18.80 -63.07
CA MET A 1 5.95 17.67 -62.15
C MET A 1 4.70 17.40 -61.35
N ALA A 2 4.19 16.16 -61.34
CA ALA A 2 3.05 15.81 -60.51
C ALA A 2 3.51 15.59 -59.05
N ILE A 3 2.86 16.28 -58.10
CA ILE A 3 3.21 16.34 -56.66
C ILE A 3 2.48 15.26 -55.83
N PHE A 4 1.55 14.50 -56.42
CA PHE A 4 0.77 13.49 -55.70
C PHE A 4 1.27 12.06 -55.96
N PRO A 5 1.38 11.21 -54.91
CA PRO A 5 1.69 9.80 -55.08
C PRO A 5 0.56 9.09 -55.84
N ARG A 6 0.93 8.13 -56.69
CA ARG A 6 -0.03 7.33 -57.45
C ARG A 6 -0.95 6.56 -56.49
N PRO A 7 -2.27 6.48 -56.75
CA PRO A 7 -3.18 5.73 -55.90
C PRO A 7 -2.79 4.25 -55.93
N VAL A 8 -2.48 3.70 -54.76
CA VAL A 8 -2.17 2.28 -54.59
C VAL A 8 -3.48 1.48 -54.64
N SER A 9 -3.51 0.44 -55.48
CA SER A 9 -4.68 -0.45 -55.54
C SER A 9 -4.62 -1.49 -54.40
N PRO A 10 -5.75 -1.95 -53.85
CA PRO A 10 -5.77 -3.01 -52.85
C PRO A 10 -5.10 -4.30 -53.35
N ARG A 11 -5.25 -4.59 -54.65
CA ARG A 11 -4.59 -5.73 -55.31
C ARG A 11 -3.07 -5.59 -55.34
N SER A 12 -2.55 -4.40 -55.65
CA SER A 12 -1.10 -4.16 -55.61
C SER A 12 -0.55 -4.22 -54.18
N ALA A 13 -1.29 -3.74 -53.19
CA ALA A 13 -0.87 -3.82 -51.78
C ALA A 13 -0.82 -5.28 -51.28
N ALA A 14 -1.82 -6.10 -51.64
CA ALA A 14 -1.80 -7.52 -51.28
C ALA A 14 -0.68 -8.30 -52.01
N ALA A 15 -0.39 -7.96 -53.26
CA ALA A 15 0.72 -8.54 -54.02
C ALA A 15 2.07 -8.15 -53.42
N ASP A 16 2.24 -6.89 -53.00
CA ASP A 16 3.44 -6.39 -52.33
C ASP A 16 3.65 -7.07 -50.96
N LEU A 17 2.58 -7.22 -50.17
CA LEU A 17 2.61 -7.98 -48.92
C LEU A 17 3.05 -9.43 -49.16
N ARG A 18 2.50 -10.08 -50.20
CA ARG A 18 2.88 -11.45 -50.56
C ARG A 18 4.33 -11.54 -51.02
N ASP A 19 4.83 -10.59 -51.80
CA ASP A 19 6.23 -10.55 -52.24
C ASP A 19 7.19 -10.39 -51.05
N MET A 20 6.86 -9.50 -50.11
CA MET A 20 7.58 -9.30 -48.86
C MET A 20 7.71 -10.61 -48.06
N PHE A 21 6.65 -11.42 -48.00
CA PHE A 21 6.66 -12.73 -47.34
C PHE A 21 7.26 -13.86 -48.19
N SER A 22 7.35 -13.71 -49.52
CA SER A 22 7.89 -14.74 -50.41
C SER A 22 9.42 -14.70 -50.49
N ARG A 23 10.03 -13.54 -50.33
CA ARG A 23 11.49 -13.36 -50.45
C ARG A 23 12.23 -13.98 -49.26
N ASP A 24 13.23 -14.83 -49.56
CA ASP A 24 13.98 -15.51 -48.50
C ASP A 24 14.94 -14.56 -47.80
N ARG A 25 14.50 -14.02 -46.66
CA ARG A 25 15.30 -13.16 -45.79
C ARG A 25 15.51 -13.88 -44.47
N PRO A 26 16.77 -14.04 -44.01
CA PRO A 26 17.02 -14.57 -42.68
C PRO A 26 16.41 -13.62 -41.64
N HIS A 27 15.86 -14.18 -40.56
CA HIS A 27 15.25 -13.49 -39.41
C HIS A 27 13.86 -12.86 -39.57
N ARG A 28 13.20 -12.92 -40.74
CA ARG A 28 11.84 -12.37 -40.93
C ARG A 28 10.80 -12.93 -39.95
N TRP A 29 10.81 -14.23 -39.76
CA TRP A 29 9.85 -14.92 -38.87
C TRP A 29 10.18 -14.73 -37.40
N SER A 30 11.46 -14.64 -37.02
CA SER A 30 11.85 -14.36 -35.63
C SER A 30 11.50 -12.95 -35.21
N ILE A 31 11.69 -11.95 -36.08
CA ILE A 31 11.31 -10.56 -35.80
C ILE A 31 9.78 -10.43 -35.73
N LEU A 32 9.06 -11.06 -36.68
CA LEU A 32 7.60 -11.08 -36.66
C LEU A 32 7.07 -11.74 -35.37
N ALA A 33 7.59 -12.91 -35.02
CA ALA A 33 7.21 -13.61 -33.80
C ALA A 33 7.51 -12.76 -32.55
N LEU A 34 8.67 -12.11 -32.48
CA LEU A 34 9.04 -11.24 -31.37
C LEU A 34 8.08 -10.04 -31.25
N SER A 35 7.76 -9.39 -32.36
CA SER A 35 6.84 -8.24 -32.40
C SER A 35 5.43 -8.64 -31.97
N MET A 36 4.90 -9.75 -32.50
CA MET A 36 3.59 -10.27 -32.11
C MET A 36 3.57 -10.71 -30.65
N THR A 37 4.66 -11.30 -30.15
CA THR A 37 4.78 -11.72 -28.75
C THR A 37 4.76 -10.53 -27.81
N LEU A 38 5.58 -9.51 -28.08
CA LEU A 38 5.66 -8.31 -27.23
C LEU A 38 4.32 -7.57 -27.19
N THR A 39 3.67 -7.43 -28.35
CA THR A 39 2.33 -6.82 -28.47
C THR A 39 1.29 -7.67 -27.74
N GLY A 40 1.34 -8.99 -27.91
CA GLY A 40 0.43 -9.94 -27.26
C GLY A 40 0.55 -9.92 -25.74
N ILE A 41 1.77 -9.86 -25.19
CA ILE A 41 2.02 -9.75 -23.75
C ILE A 41 1.40 -8.46 -23.19
N LEU A 42 1.56 -7.34 -23.90
CA LEU A 42 1.01 -6.06 -23.48
C LEU A 42 -0.53 -6.11 -23.43
N LEU A 43 -1.17 -6.59 -24.51
CA LEU A 43 -2.62 -6.75 -24.56
C LEU A 43 -3.14 -7.76 -23.53
N TRP A 44 -2.40 -8.85 -23.30
CA TRP A 44 -2.73 -9.83 -22.27
C TRP A 44 -2.65 -9.23 -20.86
N GLY A 45 -1.64 -8.41 -20.58
CA GLY A 45 -1.51 -7.66 -19.34
C GLY A 45 -2.72 -6.75 -19.09
N PHE A 46 -3.12 -5.96 -20.09
CA PHE A 46 -4.33 -5.14 -20.02
C PHE A 46 -5.61 -5.96 -19.84
N LEU A 47 -5.74 -7.08 -20.55
CA LEU A 47 -6.92 -7.95 -20.42
C LEU A 47 -6.99 -8.61 -19.03
N HIS A 48 -5.84 -8.93 -18.43
CA HIS A 48 -5.77 -9.46 -17.07
C HIS A 48 -6.09 -8.37 -16.03
N ASP A 49 -5.55 -7.16 -16.21
CA ASP A 49 -5.78 -6.03 -15.31
C ASP A 49 -7.23 -5.53 -15.36
N SER A 50 -7.82 -5.42 -16.55
CA SER A 50 -9.21 -5.00 -16.77
C SER A 50 -10.24 -5.94 -16.14
N ARG A 51 -9.87 -7.18 -15.78
CA ARG A 51 -10.77 -8.12 -15.08
C ARG A 51 -10.87 -7.85 -13.59
N ARG A 52 -10.05 -6.95 -13.04
CA ARG A 52 -10.17 -6.54 -11.65
C ARG A 52 -11.33 -5.55 -11.54
N PRO A 53 -12.43 -5.88 -10.83
CA PRO A 53 -13.48 -4.90 -10.58
C PRO A 53 -12.87 -3.71 -9.83
N GLU A 54 -13.35 -2.51 -10.13
CA GLU A 54 -13.00 -1.31 -9.37
C GLU A 54 -13.29 -1.61 -7.89
N LYS A 55 -12.28 -1.47 -7.02
CA LYS A 55 -12.46 -1.77 -5.59
C LYS A 55 -13.53 -0.82 -5.09
N GLU A 56 -14.73 -1.33 -4.83
CA GLU A 56 -15.83 -0.53 -4.29
C GLU A 56 -15.33 0.17 -3.02
N ARG A 57 -15.82 1.40 -2.79
CA ARG A 57 -15.45 2.16 -1.59
C ARG A 57 -15.87 1.35 -0.37
N GLU A 58 -14.89 0.75 0.29
CA GLU A 58 -15.07 -0.03 1.51
C GLU A 58 -15.39 0.93 2.66
N ILE A 59 -16.68 1.19 2.89
CA ILE A 59 -17.13 1.95 4.06
C ILE A 59 -17.21 0.95 5.22
N ILE A 60 -16.11 0.84 5.97
CA ILE A 60 -16.08 0.02 7.18
C ILE A 60 -16.81 0.78 8.29
N TYR A 61 -18.06 0.40 8.53
CA TYR A 61 -18.82 0.88 9.69
C TYR A 61 -18.39 0.10 10.92
N PHE A 62 -17.61 0.74 11.79
CA PHE A 62 -17.27 0.16 13.08
C PHE A 62 -18.41 0.47 14.07
N GLU A 63 -19.30 -0.51 14.30
CA GLU A 63 -20.23 -0.51 15.44
C GLU A 63 -19.43 -0.81 16.72
N ASN A 64 -18.67 0.15 17.22
CA ASN A 64 -17.94 -0.02 18.47
C ASN A 64 -18.22 1.12 19.43
N TRP A 65 -19.46 1.21 19.91
CA TRP A 65 -19.74 1.93 21.13
C TRP A 65 -20.84 1.25 21.90
N GLN A 66 -20.45 0.44 22.89
CA GLN A 66 -21.28 0.42 24.09
C GLN A 66 -21.17 1.82 24.70
N ALA A 67 -22.29 2.55 24.74
CA ALA A 67 -22.35 3.91 25.28
C ALA A 67 -21.89 3.97 26.74
N ASP A 68 -22.03 2.86 27.46
CA ASP A 68 -21.72 2.74 28.89
C ASP A 68 -20.26 2.33 29.18
N ARG A 69 -19.38 2.26 28.17
CA ARG A 69 -17.97 1.87 28.40
C ARG A 69 -17.21 3.01 29.11
N PRO A 70 -16.51 2.74 30.22
CA PRO A 70 -15.68 3.74 30.88
C PRO A 70 -14.50 4.18 30.00
N ASP A 71 -14.22 5.49 30.00
CA ASP A 71 -13.10 6.12 29.29
C ASP A 71 -11.76 5.47 29.71
N SER A 72 -11.62 5.09 30.98
CA SER A 72 -10.42 4.42 31.50
C SER A 72 -10.19 3.03 30.91
N ALA A 73 -11.25 2.30 30.53
CA ALA A 73 -11.12 1.01 29.85
C ALA A 73 -10.68 1.18 28.39
N ILE A 74 -11.13 2.25 27.72
CA ILE A 74 -10.71 2.59 26.35
C ILE A 74 -9.21 2.88 26.33
N ILE A 75 -8.73 3.70 27.26
CA ILE A 75 -7.33 4.11 27.30
C ILE A 75 -6.42 2.93 27.68
N ARG A 76 -6.84 2.06 28.61
CA ARG A 76 -6.11 0.81 28.88
C ARG A 76 -5.95 -0.06 27.65
N ARG A 77 -7.01 -0.16 26.83
CA ARG A 77 -6.95 -0.89 25.56
C ARG A 77 -5.98 -0.23 24.58
N GLN A 78 -5.98 1.09 24.50
CA GLN A 78 -5.02 1.83 23.66
C GLN A 78 -3.57 1.60 24.08
N ILE A 79 -3.28 1.50 25.39
CA ILE A 79 -1.95 1.15 25.89
C ILE A 79 -1.54 -0.26 25.45
N GLU A 80 -2.44 -1.24 25.58
CA GLU A 80 -2.19 -2.61 25.14
C GLU A 80 -1.98 -2.71 23.62
N ASP A 81 -2.82 -2.02 22.84
CA ASP A 81 -2.72 -1.95 21.38
C ASP A 81 -1.41 -1.29 20.94
N PHE A 82 -0.98 -0.24 21.66
CA PHE A 82 0.28 0.45 21.40
C PHE A 82 1.49 -0.44 21.71
N ALA A 83 1.46 -1.22 22.79
CA ALA A 83 2.50 -2.20 23.10
C ALA A 83 2.62 -3.25 21.98
N ARG A 84 1.49 -3.78 21.48
CA ARG A 84 1.49 -4.73 20.34
C ARG A 84 2.00 -4.10 19.06
N TYR A 85 1.64 -2.84 18.79
CA TYR A 85 2.14 -2.10 17.63
C TYR A 85 3.66 -1.95 17.68
N ARG A 86 4.22 -1.64 18.85
CA ARG A 86 5.68 -1.52 19.04
C ARG A 86 6.40 -2.83 18.74
N GLU A 87 5.91 -3.95 19.27
CA GLU A 87 6.49 -5.28 18.99
C GLU A 87 6.43 -5.63 17.49
N ALA A 88 5.28 -5.41 16.84
CA ALA A 88 5.13 -5.63 15.41
C ALA A 88 6.09 -4.76 14.59
N PHE A 89 6.29 -3.51 15.01
CA PHE A 89 7.19 -2.58 14.36
C PHE A 89 8.66 -3.00 14.50
N GLU A 90 9.09 -3.45 15.68
CA GLU A 90 10.44 -3.99 15.91
C GLU A 90 10.71 -5.23 15.04
N ASN A 91 9.73 -6.13 14.93
CA ASN A 91 9.81 -7.29 14.05
C ASN A 91 9.97 -6.88 12.57
N LYS A 92 9.18 -5.92 12.10
CA LYS A 92 9.28 -5.40 10.72
C LYS A 92 10.61 -4.73 10.44
N GLN A 93 11.17 -4.00 11.40
CA GLN A 93 12.53 -3.47 11.24
C GLN A 93 13.56 -4.58 11.07
N GLY A 94 13.49 -5.65 11.87
CA GLY A 94 14.39 -6.79 11.73
C GLY A 94 14.30 -7.45 10.36
N GLU A 95 13.08 -7.58 9.81
CA GLU A 95 12.87 -8.06 8.43
C GLU A 95 13.57 -7.16 7.40
N TYR A 96 13.38 -5.84 7.49
CA TYR A 96 13.98 -4.89 6.55
C TYR A 96 15.50 -4.82 6.66
N GLN A 97 16.06 -4.93 7.86
CA GLN A 97 17.51 -4.96 8.07
C GLN A 97 18.14 -6.18 7.39
N ARG A 98 17.53 -7.36 7.52
CA ARG A 98 17.98 -8.58 6.83
C ARG A 98 17.93 -8.43 5.32
N LEU A 99 16.87 -7.80 4.79
CA LEU A 99 16.75 -7.49 3.37
C LEU A 99 17.84 -6.52 2.91
N ALA A 100 18.10 -5.46 3.68
CA ALA A 100 19.16 -4.50 3.40
C ALA A 100 20.54 -5.17 3.37
N ASP A 101 20.84 -6.04 4.34
CA ASP A 101 22.08 -6.82 4.38
C ASP A 101 22.20 -7.73 3.14
N SER A 102 21.11 -8.35 2.68
CA SER A 102 21.11 -9.19 1.47
C SER A 102 21.32 -8.41 0.16
N LEU A 103 20.92 -7.14 0.14
CA LEU A 103 21.04 -6.24 -1.02
C LEU A 103 22.31 -5.38 -0.96
N GLY A 104 23.10 -5.47 0.11
CA GLY A 104 24.29 -4.65 0.32
C GLY A 104 24.02 -3.17 0.57
N ILE A 105 22.82 -2.82 1.06
CA ILE A 105 22.44 -1.45 1.39
C ILE A 105 22.93 -1.12 2.79
N ASP A 106 23.75 -0.08 2.95
CA ASP A 106 24.17 0.38 4.28
C ASP A 106 23.04 1.19 4.94
N TRP A 107 22.53 0.68 6.05
CA TRP A 107 21.41 1.23 6.80
C TRP A 107 21.80 1.67 8.23
N ARG A 108 23.02 1.35 8.67
CA ARG A 108 23.41 1.41 10.09
C ARG A 108 23.52 2.85 10.58
N GLU A 109 24.04 3.75 9.75
CA GLU A 109 24.14 5.17 10.07
C GLU A 109 22.77 5.86 10.18
N ASP A 110 21.88 5.57 9.22
CA ASP A 110 20.52 6.13 9.20
C ASP A 110 19.65 5.61 10.35
N ALA A 111 19.79 4.33 10.68
CA ALA A 111 19.09 3.74 11.83
C ALA A 111 19.58 4.32 13.16
N ALA A 112 20.90 4.52 13.33
CA ALA A 112 21.45 5.10 14.55
C ALA A 112 20.96 6.54 14.80
N ARG A 113 20.80 7.35 13.75
CA ARG A 113 20.19 8.69 13.83
C ARG A 113 18.72 8.62 14.27
N SER A 114 17.95 7.76 13.60
CA SER A 114 16.49 7.66 13.79
C SER A 114 16.09 6.98 15.10
N GLU A 115 16.96 6.15 15.69
CA GLU A 115 16.64 5.40 16.91
C GLU A 115 16.38 6.31 18.11
N ARG A 116 17.12 7.40 18.24
CA ARG A 116 16.95 8.38 19.33
C ARG A 116 15.59 9.05 19.24
N GLU A 117 15.28 9.59 18.06
CA GLU A 117 14.00 10.25 17.78
C GLU A 117 12.83 9.28 18.02
N ARG A 118 12.93 8.02 17.57
CA ARG A 118 11.89 7.02 17.80
C ARG A 118 11.68 6.71 19.28
N LYS A 119 12.75 6.55 20.06
CA LYS A 119 12.64 6.30 21.50
C LYS A 119 11.95 7.46 22.22
N GLU A 120 12.30 8.69 21.84
CA GLU A 120 11.66 9.89 22.38
C GLU A 120 10.17 9.97 22.00
N LEU A 121 9.83 9.69 20.73
CA LEU A 121 8.44 9.67 20.25
C LEU A 121 7.61 8.60 20.96
N PHE A 122 8.15 7.40 21.13
CA PHE A 122 7.46 6.33 21.84
C PHE A 122 7.28 6.64 23.32
N ALA A 123 8.31 7.17 23.98
CA ALA A 123 8.21 7.60 25.38
C ALA A 123 7.23 8.76 25.57
N ALA A 124 7.18 9.71 24.62
CA ALA A 124 6.22 10.81 24.65
C ALA A 124 4.77 10.31 24.50
N LYS A 125 4.55 9.34 23.61
CA LYS A 125 3.23 8.73 23.40
C LYS A 125 2.77 7.90 24.59
N GLU A 126 3.67 7.15 25.21
CA GLU A 126 3.39 6.38 26.42
C GLU A 126 2.96 7.31 27.57
N LYS A 127 3.73 8.39 27.81
CA LYS A 127 3.36 9.43 28.79
C LYS A 127 2.01 10.08 28.49
N GLU A 128 1.72 10.37 27.22
CA GLU A 128 0.44 10.95 26.81
C GLU A 128 -0.74 10.01 27.15
N LEU A 129 -0.58 8.70 26.92
CA LEU A 129 -1.60 7.70 27.24
C LEU A 129 -1.78 7.53 28.76
N GLU A 130 -0.70 7.54 29.53
CA GLU A 130 -0.75 7.49 30.99
C GLU A 130 -1.42 8.72 31.59
N GLN A 131 -1.11 9.93 31.08
CA GLN A 131 -1.77 11.16 31.50
C GLN A 131 -3.27 11.12 31.22
N LYS A 132 -3.66 10.63 30.04
CA LYS A 132 -5.08 10.45 29.69
C LYS A 132 -5.75 9.43 30.60
N LEU A 133 -5.07 8.34 30.94
CA LEU A 133 -5.60 7.33 31.86
C LEU A 133 -5.85 7.92 33.24
N ALA A 134 -4.90 8.69 33.77
CA ALA A 134 -5.05 9.37 35.06
C ALA A 134 -6.24 10.35 35.03
N ALA A 135 -6.31 11.20 34.01
CA ALA A 135 -7.41 12.16 33.84
C ALA A 135 -8.78 11.47 33.70
N ALA A 136 -8.85 10.32 33.01
CA ALA A 136 -10.08 9.54 32.88
C ALA A 136 -10.52 8.92 34.21
N LEU A 137 -9.58 8.40 35.01
CA LEU A 137 -9.86 7.87 36.34
C LEU A 137 -10.35 8.95 37.31
N GLU A 138 -9.78 10.15 37.27
CA GLU A 138 -10.25 11.29 38.07
C GLU A 138 -11.66 11.72 37.67
N LYS A 139 -11.94 11.78 36.37
CA LYS A 139 -13.28 12.10 35.83
C LYS A 139 -14.33 11.04 36.22
N GLU A 140 -13.97 9.76 36.17
CA GLU A 140 -14.84 8.65 36.59
C GLU A 140 -15.10 8.67 38.10
N GLY A 141 -14.07 8.92 38.93
CA GLY A 141 -14.21 9.07 40.37
C GLY A 141 -15.09 10.26 40.77
N GLY A 142 -14.85 11.43 40.17
CA GLY A 142 -15.67 12.62 40.40
C GLY A 142 -17.11 12.48 39.90
N ALA A 143 -17.36 11.69 38.85
CA ALA A 143 -18.71 11.39 38.39
C ALA A 143 -19.46 10.46 39.36
N ALA A 144 -18.77 9.49 39.98
CA ALA A 144 -19.35 8.63 41.01
C ALA A 144 -19.75 9.41 42.28
N ASP A 145 -18.92 10.36 42.70
CA ASP A 145 -19.20 11.21 43.88
C ASP A 145 -20.37 12.19 43.66
N ASN A 146 -20.51 12.72 42.44
CA ASN A 146 -21.64 13.59 42.07
C ASN A 146 -22.97 12.83 41.90
N ALA A 147 -22.93 11.56 41.47
CA ALA A 147 -24.13 10.71 41.39
C ALA A 147 -24.65 10.32 42.79
N ALA A 148 -23.76 10.16 43.78
CA ALA A 148 -24.13 9.84 45.16
C ALA A 148 -24.82 11.00 45.91
N THR A 149 -24.61 12.25 45.47
CA THR A 149 -25.18 13.46 46.10
C THR A 149 -26.49 13.95 45.48
N THR A 150 -26.96 13.33 44.40
CA THR A 150 -28.16 13.72 43.63
C THR A 150 -29.36 12.77 43.80
N THR A 151 -29.36 11.91 44.81
CA THR A 151 -30.54 11.08 45.16
C THR A 151 -31.33 11.73 46.31
N PRO A 152 -32.55 12.26 46.09
CA PRO A 152 -33.45 12.69 47.17
C PRO A 152 -34.16 11.52 47.87
#